data_AF-A0A8C9JAW0-F1
#
_entry.id   AF-A0A8C9JAW0-F1
#
_cell.length_a   1.000
_cell.length_b   1.000
_cell.length_c   1.000
_cell.angle_alpha   90.00
_cell.angle_beta   90.00
_cell.angle_gamma   90.00
#
_symmetry.space_group_name_H-M   'P 1'
#
loop_
_entity.id
_entity.type
_entity.pdbx_description
1 polymer ?
#
loop_
_entity_poly.entity_id
_entity_poly.type
_entity_poly.pdbx_seq_one_letter_code
_entity_poly.pdbx_strand_id
1 'polypeptide(L)'
;MGNASNDSRPEDCETRQWLPPGESPAISSVMFSAGVLGNLIALALLARRWRGDAGCSAGRRSSLSLFHVLVTELVFTDLLGTCLISPVVLASYARNQTLVALAPESRACTYFAFAMTFFSLATMLMLFAMALERYLSIGHPYFYQRRVSRSGGLAVLPAIYAVSLLFCSLPLLDYGQYVQYCPGTWCFIRHGRTAYLQLYATLLLLLIVAVLACNFSVILNLIRMHRRSRRSRCGPSLGSGRGGPGARRRGERVSMAEETDHLILLAIMTITFAVCSLPFTIFAYMNETSSRKEKWDLQALRFLSINSIIDPWVFAILRPPVLRLMRSVLCCRISLRTQDTIQTSCSTQSDASKQADLLGQ
;
A
#
# COMPACT_ATOMS: atom_id res chain seq x y z
N MET A 1 -59.25 27.33 -3.38
CA MET A 1 -58.48 26.09 -3.64
C MET A 1 -57.00 26.45 -3.63
N GLY A 2 -56.36 26.37 -2.47
CA GLY A 2 -54.92 26.59 -2.33
C GLY A 2 -54.22 25.24 -2.27
N ASN A 3 -53.51 24.86 -3.34
CA ASN A 3 -52.62 23.71 -3.32
C ASN A 3 -51.30 24.15 -2.68
N ALA A 4 -51.13 23.81 -1.41
CA ALA A 4 -49.82 23.81 -0.77
C ALA A 4 -49.02 22.63 -1.36
N SER A 5 -48.10 22.95 -2.28
CA SER A 5 -47.04 22.05 -2.69
C SER A 5 -46.16 21.74 -1.47
N ASN A 6 -46.20 20.49 -1.02
CA ASN A 6 -45.26 19.90 -0.08
C ASN A 6 -43.84 19.99 -0.68
N ASP A 7 -43.16 21.09 -0.41
CA ASP A 7 -41.72 21.22 -0.62
C ASP A 7 -41.02 20.51 0.55
N SER A 8 -40.90 19.19 0.42
CA SER A 8 -40.14 18.35 1.34
C SER A 8 -38.68 18.79 1.24
N ARG A 9 -38.27 19.65 2.18
CA ARG A 9 -36.86 19.94 2.50
C ARG A 9 -36.07 18.63 2.49
N PRO A 10 -34.90 18.57 1.83
CA PRO A 10 -34.06 17.38 1.90
C PRO A 10 -33.73 17.13 3.37
N GLU A 11 -34.16 15.99 3.92
CA GLU A 11 -33.83 15.61 5.29
C GLU A 11 -32.31 15.64 5.45
N ASP A 12 -31.84 16.45 6.40
CA ASP A 12 -30.42 16.65 6.63
C ASP A 12 -29.80 15.34 7.16
N CYS A 13 -28.93 14.73 6.36
CA CYS A 13 -28.39 13.40 6.61
C CYS A 13 -27.63 13.28 7.94
N GLU A 14 -27.13 14.42 8.45
CA GLU A 14 -26.43 14.53 9.72
C GLU A 14 -27.31 14.11 10.92
N THR A 15 -28.64 14.26 10.82
CA THR A 15 -29.58 13.98 11.93
C THR A 15 -30.37 12.69 11.77
N ARG A 16 -30.22 12.01 10.63
CA ARG A 16 -31.01 10.84 10.28
C ARG A 16 -30.65 9.66 11.19
N GLN A 17 -31.67 9.04 11.79
CA GLN A 17 -31.53 7.92 12.72
C GLN A 17 -31.75 6.53 12.08
N TRP A 18 -32.40 6.50 10.92
CA TRP A 18 -32.80 5.28 10.22
C TRP A 18 -32.18 5.21 8.83
N LEU A 19 -31.81 3.99 8.44
CA LEU A 19 -31.30 3.70 7.09
C LEU A 19 -32.41 3.81 6.03
N PRO A 20 -32.11 4.36 4.83
CA PRO A 20 -33.05 4.35 3.72
C PRO A 20 -33.45 2.91 3.32
N PRO A 21 -34.72 2.66 2.95
CA PRO A 21 -35.16 1.34 2.51
C PRO A 21 -34.44 0.95 1.20
N GLY A 22 -33.87 -0.26 1.16
CA GLY A 22 -33.16 -0.80 -0.01
C GLY A 22 -31.63 -0.69 0.03
N GLU A 23 -31.06 -0.09 1.08
CA GLU A 23 -29.61 -0.08 1.28
C GLU A 23 -29.08 -1.48 1.62
N SER A 24 -28.14 -1.97 0.80
CA SER A 24 -27.59 -3.32 0.96
C SER A 24 -26.27 -3.32 1.73
N PRO A 25 -26.04 -4.28 2.65
CA PRO A 25 -24.75 -4.43 3.31
C PRO A 25 -23.68 -5.06 2.41
N ALA A 26 -24.01 -5.41 1.16
CA ALA A 26 -23.16 -6.23 0.29
C ALA A 26 -21.75 -5.67 0.11
N ILE A 27 -21.62 -4.36 -0.14
CA ILE A 27 -20.31 -3.71 -0.33
C ILE A 27 -19.47 -3.80 0.96
N SER A 28 -20.07 -3.47 2.11
CA SER A 28 -19.39 -3.54 3.41
C SER A 28 -19.01 -4.95 3.81
N SER A 29 -19.87 -5.94 3.54
CA SER A 29 -19.59 -7.37 3.78
C SER A 29 -18.46 -7.90 2.91
N VAL A 30 -18.41 -7.50 1.63
CA VAL A 30 -17.30 -7.86 0.73
C VAL A 30 -16.00 -7.21 1.19
N MET A 31 -16.02 -5.91 1.53
CA MET A 31 -14.85 -5.20 2.06
C MET A 31 -14.32 -5.87 3.33
N PHE A 32 -15.20 -6.21 4.27
CA PHE A 32 -14.83 -6.91 5.50
C PHE A 32 -14.22 -8.29 5.21
N SER A 33 -14.89 -9.11 4.41
CA SER A 33 -14.44 -10.47 4.10
C SER A 33 -13.10 -10.46 3.37
N ALA A 34 -12.93 -9.57 2.39
CA ALA A 34 -11.68 -9.40 1.65
C ALA A 34 -10.56 -8.87 2.54
N GLY A 35 -10.86 -7.92 3.43
CA GLY A 35 -9.90 -7.37 4.39
C GLY A 35 -9.39 -8.42 5.38
N VAL A 36 -10.31 -9.15 6.04
CA VAL A 36 -9.94 -10.20 7.01
C VAL A 36 -9.19 -11.32 6.33
N LEU A 37 -9.70 -11.84 5.21
CA LEU A 37 -9.06 -12.95 4.50
C LEU A 37 -7.66 -12.58 4.00
N GLY A 38 -7.52 -11.39 3.38
CA GLY A 38 -6.23 -10.91 2.86
C GLY A 38 -5.19 -10.76 3.97
N ASN A 39 -5.58 -10.14 5.09
CA ASN A 39 -4.71 -9.96 6.24
C ASN A 39 -4.31 -11.29 6.90
N LEU A 40 -5.25 -12.21 7.10
CA LEU A 40 -4.97 -13.53 7.68
C LEU A 40 -4.05 -14.37 6.78
N ILE A 41 -4.25 -14.33 5.46
CA ILE A 41 -3.34 -14.99 4.51
C ILE A 41 -1.94 -14.37 4.59
N ALA A 42 -1.83 -13.04 4.60
CA ALA A 42 -0.55 -12.35 4.71
C ALA A 42 0.20 -12.73 6.00
N LEU A 43 -0.48 -12.73 7.16
CA LEU A 43 0.08 -13.17 8.45
C LEU A 43 0.49 -14.64 8.42
N ALA A 44 -0.36 -15.54 7.93
CA ALA A 44 -0.05 -16.96 7.87
C ALA A 44 1.20 -17.21 7.02
N LEU A 45 1.31 -16.52 5.89
CA LEU A 45 2.44 -16.64 5.00
C LEU A 45 3.72 -15.97 5.56
N LEU A 46 3.62 -14.94 6.41
CA LEU A 46 4.75 -14.36 7.15
C LEU A 46 5.22 -15.32 8.26
N ALA A 47 4.27 -15.86 9.04
CA ALA A 47 4.54 -16.80 10.13
C ALA A 47 5.17 -18.11 9.64
N ARG A 48 4.78 -18.61 8.46
CA ARG A 48 5.42 -19.77 7.83
C ARG A 48 6.88 -19.48 7.47
N ARG A 49 7.17 -18.28 6.95
CA ARG A 49 8.55 -17.86 6.63
C ARG A 49 9.38 -17.73 7.90
N TRP A 50 8.84 -17.11 8.95
CA TRP A 50 9.48 -17.02 10.26
C TRP A 50 9.81 -18.40 10.84
N ARG A 51 8.88 -19.36 10.78
CA ARG A 51 9.12 -20.74 11.26
C ARG A 51 10.15 -21.49 10.42
N GLY A 52 10.12 -21.33 9.09
CA GLY A 52 11.12 -21.93 8.20
C GLY A 52 12.53 -21.38 8.44
N ASP A 53 12.64 -20.07 8.64
CA ASP A 53 13.92 -19.42 8.95
C ASP A 53 14.43 -19.82 10.35
N ALA A 54 13.54 -19.98 11.35
CA ALA A 54 13.90 -20.46 12.69
C ALA A 54 14.45 -21.90 12.68
N GLY A 55 13.91 -22.79 11.85
CA GLY A 55 14.39 -24.17 11.70
C GLY A 55 15.77 -24.29 11.04
N CYS A 56 16.11 -23.39 10.12
CA CYS A 56 17.44 -23.33 9.47
C CYS A 56 18.46 -22.47 10.23
N SER A 57 18.02 -21.62 11.17
CA SER A 57 18.86 -20.65 11.89
C SER A 57 19.67 -21.23 13.06
N ALA A 58 19.62 -22.53 13.32
CA ALA A 58 20.55 -23.17 14.27
C ALA A 58 22.03 -22.99 13.87
N GLY A 59 22.34 -22.63 12.62
CA GLY A 59 23.72 -22.41 12.14
C GLY A 59 24.03 -21.07 11.46
N ARG A 60 23.04 -20.22 11.14
CA ARG A 60 23.29 -18.95 10.42
C ARG A 60 22.29 -17.88 10.85
N ARG A 61 22.73 -16.95 11.71
CA ARG A 61 22.00 -15.74 12.12
C ARG A 61 21.65 -14.88 10.89
N SER A 62 20.57 -15.18 10.18
CA SER A 62 19.93 -14.19 9.32
C SER A 62 19.18 -13.23 10.24
N SER A 63 19.71 -12.03 10.39
CA SER A 63 19.06 -10.98 11.16
C SER A 63 17.67 -10.68 10.57
N LEU A 64 16.59 -10.95 11.31
CA LEU A 64 15.26 -10.40 11.02
C LEU A 64 15.40 -8.91 10.67
N SER A 65 15.06 -8.55 9.41
CA SER A 65 15.16 -7.19 8.89
C SER A 65 14.01 -6.36 9.42
N LEU A 66 14.28 -5.10 9.78
CA LEU A 66 13.29 -4.16 10.31
C LEU A 66 12.06 -4.05 9.39
N PHE A 67 12.27 -4.10 8.07
CA PHE A 67 11.20 -4.24 7.09
C PHE A 67 10.17 -5.34 7.38
N HIS A 68 10.61 -6.56 7.71
CA HIS A 68 9.68 -7.66 7.98
C HIS A 68 8.85 -7.41 9.23
N VAL A 69 9.43 -6.74 10.22
CA VAL A 69 8.72 -6.32 11.43
C VAL A 69 7.67 -5.25 11.07
N LEU A 70 8.06 -4.21 10.32
CA LEU A 70 7.15 -3.15 9.87
C LEU A 70 6.01 -3.68 9.01
N VAL A 71 6.29 -4.60 8.08
CA VAL A 71 5.25 -5.24 7.25
C VAL A 71 4.33 -6.12 8.10
N THR A 72 4.87 -6.86 9.07
CA THR A 72 4.03 -7.67 9.96
C THR A 72 3.10 -6.78 10.78
N GLU A 73 3.61 -5.66 11.29
CA GLU A 73 2.78 -4.71 12.04
C GLU A 73 1.82 -3.92 11.18
N LEU A 74 2.14 -3.64 9.93
CA LEU A 74 1.18 -3.09 8.96
C LEU A 74 -0.04 -4.02 8.84
N VAL A 75 0.20 -5.30 8.54
CA VAL A 75 -0.87 -6.29 8.35
C VAL A 75 -1.65 -6.51 9.65
N PHE A 76 -0.98 -6.49 10.80
CA PHE A 76 -1.65 -6.57 12.09
C PHE A 76 -2.53 -5.33 12.36
N THR A 77 -2.02 -4.13 12.07
CA THR A 77 -2.74 -2.86 12.20
C THR A 77 -3.96 -2.81 11.28
N ASP A 78 -3.82 -3.22 10.03
CA ASP A 78 -4.91 -3.26 9.05
C ASP A 78 -5.99 -4.29 9.43
N LEU A 79 -5.58 -5.45 9.97
CA LEU A 79 -6.50 -6.45 10.51
C LEU A 79 -7.27 -5.90 11.72
N LEU A 80 -6.58 -5.28 12.67
CA LEU A 80 -7.20 -4.64 13.83
C LEU A 80 -8.19 -3.57 13.38
N GLY A 81 -7.80 -2.69 12.45
CA GLY A 81 -8.68 -1.67 11.89
C GLY A 81 -9.93 -2.28 11.25
N THR A 82 -9.76 -3.31 10.41
CA THR A 82 -10.88 -4.02 9.78
C THR A 82 -11.82 -4.64 10.81
N CYS A 83 -11.27 -5.31 11.83
CA CYS A 83 -12.05 -5.95 12.89
C CYS A 83 -12.72 -4.98 13.86
N LEU A 84 -12.21 -3.76 14.00
CA LEU A 84 -12.77 -2.74 14.91
C LEU A 84 -13.79 -1.83 14.20
N ILE A 85 -13.57 -1.55 12.91
CA ILE A 85 -14.40 -0.60 12.13
C ILE A 85 -15.56 -1.33 11.46
N SER A 86 -15.31 -2.44 10.76
CA SER A 86 -16.33 -3.07 9.90
C SER A 86 -17.52 -3.68 10.67
N PRO A 87 -17.37 -4.32 11.85
CA PRO A 87 -18.51 -4.82 12.59
C PRO A 87 -19.49 -3.73 13.03
N VAL A 88 -19.01 -2.51 13.28
CA VAL A 88 -19.88 -1.37 13.63
C VAL A 88 -20.78 -1.01 12.45
N VAL A 89 -20.23 -1.01 11.23
CA VAL A 89 -20.99 -0.79 9.99
C VAL A 89 -22.02 -1.91 9.78
N LEU A 90 -21.62 -3.17 9.96
CA LEU A 90 -22.52 -4.31 9.83
C LEU A 90 -23.63 -4.31 10.88
N ALA A 91 -23.34 -3.88 12.12
CA ALA A 91 -24.34 -3.72 13.18
C ALA A 91 -25.37 -2.63 12.85
N SER A 92 -24.93 -1.53 12.23
CA SER A 92 -25.80 -0.48 11.71
C SER A 92 -26.77 -1.02 10.66
N TYR A 93 -26.29 -1.79 9.68
CA TYR A 93 -27.15 -2.48 8.70
C TYR A 93 -28.09 -3.52 9.34
N ALA A 94 -27.61 -4.31 10.30
CA ALA A 94 -28.42 -5.34 10.95
C ALA A 94 -29.58 -4.77 11.78
N ARG A 95 -29.39 -3.56 12.35
CA ARG A 95 -30.41 -2.87 13.16
C ARG A 95 -31.22 -1.83 12.36
N ASN A 96 -30.92 -1.63 11.08
CA ASN A 96 -31.48 -0.56 10.25
C ASN A 96 -31.36 0.85 10.89
N GLN A 97 -30.35 1.05 11.72
CA GLN A 97 -30.07 2.30 12.44
C GLN A 97 -28.79 2.92 11.92
N THR A 98 -28.73 4.25 11.87
CA THR A 98 -27.50 4.96 11.53
C THR A 98 -26.49 4.92 12.68
N LEU A 99 -25.23 5.25 12.42
CA LEU A 99 -24.17 5.27 13.44
C LEU A 99 -24.45 6.23 14.60
N VAL A 100 -25.15 7.34 14.32
CA VAL A 100 -25.59 8.30 15.35
C VAL A 100 -26.66 7.69 16.26
N ALA A 101 -27.55 6.84 15.73
CA ALA A 101 -28.62 6.19 16.49
C ALA A 101 -28.20 4.90 17.19
N LEU A 102 -27.09 4.28 16.77
CA LEU A 102 -26.65 2.98 17.27
C LEU A 102 -26.18 3.01 18.74
N ALA A 103 -25.71 4.16 19.22
CA ALA A 103 -25.30 4.37 20.60
C ALA A 103 -25.71 5.77 21.09
N PRO A 104 -26.01 5.93 22.39
CA PRO A 104 -26.35 7.22 22.96
C PRO A 104 -25.23 8.24 22.74
N GLU A 105 -25.61 9.52 22.63
CA GLU A 105 -24.69 10.66 22.45
C GLU A 105 -23.77 10.53 21.22
N SER A 106 -24.19 9.82 20.17
CA SER A 106 -23.40 9.62 18.95
C SER A 106 -22.05 8.94 19.20
N ARG A 107 -21.87 8.23 20.33
CA ARG A 107 -20.58 7.60 20.71
C ARG A 107 -20.07 6.61 19.66
N ALA A 108 -20.97 5.88 19.00
CA ALA A 108 -20.59 4.96 17.92
C ALA A 108 -20.04 5.71 16.69
N CYS A 109 -20.61 6.87 16.36
CA CYS A 109 -20.13 7.74 15.28
C CYS A 109 -18.74 8.33 15.60
N THR A 110 -18.55 8.83 16.83
CA THR A 110 -17.26 9.34 17.31
C THR A 110 -16.20 8.25 17.34
N TYR A 111 -16.53 7.06 17.88
CA TYR A 111 -15.64 5.91 17.87
C TYR A 111 -15.24 5.51 16.45
N PHE A 112 -16.21 5.39 15.54
CA PHE A 112 -15.96 5.00 14.16
C PHE A 112 -15.04 6.00 13.46
N ALA A 113 -15.32 7.30 13.60
CA ALA A 113 -14.51 8.35 12.98
C ALA A 113 -13.09 8.39 13.56
N PHE A 114 -12.96 8.29 14.89
CA PHE A 114 -11.67 8.22 15.58
C PHE A 114 -10.85 7.01 15.12
N ALA A 115 -11.46 5.81 15.13
CA ALA A 115 -10.80 4.58 14.71
C ALA A 115 -10.35 4.66 13.25
N MET A 116 -11.23 5.11 12.35
CA MET A 116 -10.91 5.34 10.94
C MET A 116 -9.70 6.26 10.76
N THR A 117 -9.68 7.41 11.45
CA THR A 117 -8.55 8.36 11.37
C THR A 117 -7.26 7.77 11.95
N PHE A 118 -7.35 7.04 13.06
CA PHE A 118 -6.21 6.46 13.75
C PHE A 118 -5.54 5.37 12.91
N PHE A 119 -6.33 4.39 12.44
CA PHE A 119 -5.81 3.31 11.62
C PHE A 119 -5.28 3.82 10.28
N SER A 120 -5.99 4.77 9.64
CA SER A 120 -5.51 5.39 8.40
C SER A 120 -4.16 6.08 8.61
N LEU A 121 -4.03 6.93 9.63
CA LEU A 121 -2.78 7.65 9.90
C LEU A 121 -1.63 6.72 10.32
N ALA A 122 -1.91 5.72 11.15
CA ALA A 122 -0.92 4.72 11.56
C ALA A 122 -0.39 3.93 10.35
N THR A 123 -1.27 3.45 9.46
CA THR A 123 -0.89 2.75 8.23
C THR A 123 -0.04 3.65 7.32
N MET A 124 -0.40 4.93 7.17
CA MET A 124 0.37 5.90 6.36
C MET A 124 1.77 6.15 6.91
N LEU A 125 1.90 6.31 8.22
CA LEU A 125 3.19 6.48 8.90
C LEU A 125 4.03 5.21 8.83
N MET A 126 3.41 4.02 8.89
CA MET A 126 4.09 2.73 8.71
C MET A 126 4.65 2.58 7.29
N LEU A 127 3.87 2.95 6.27
CA LEU A 127 4.30 2.98 4.87
C LEU A 127 5.47 3.96 4.65
N PHE A 128 5.42 5.13 5.26
CA PHE A 128 6.54 6.06 5.27
C PHE A 128 7.79 5.49 5.95
N ALA A 129 7.65 4.88 7.13
CA ALA A 129 8.76 4.24 7.82
C ALA A 129 9.40 3.11 6.99
N MET A 130 8.60 2.32 6.28
CA MET A 130 9.09 1.28 5.36
C MET A 130 9.84 1.88 4.17
N ALA A 131 9.31 2.95 3.56
CA ALA A 131 9.99 3.64 2.46
C ALA A 131 11.32 4.27 2.92
N LEU A 132 11.35 4.84 4.13
CA LEU A 132 12.54 5.45 4.72
C LEU A 132 13.60 4.41 5.09
N GLU A 133 13.21 3.26 5.67
CA GLU A 133 14.13 2.14 5.95
C GLU A 133 14.86 1.69 4.68
N ARG A 134 14.14 1.68 3.56
CA ARG A 134 14.64 1.24 2.25
C ARG A 134 15.50 2.28 1.57
N TYR A 135 15.11 3.54 1.69
CA TYR A 135 15.95 4.66 1.29
C TYR A 135 17.29 4.68 2.03
N LEU A 136 17.28 4.50 3.35
CA LEU A 136 18.51 4.53 4.15
C LEU A 136 19.39 3.31 3.90
N SER A 137 18.81 2.11 3.82
CA SER A 137 19.58 0.87 3.60
C SER A 137 20.28 0.85 2.24
N ILE A 138 19.65 1.34 1.17
CA ILE A 138 20.20 1.30 -0.20
C ILE A 138 20.98 2.57 -0.54
N GLY A 139 20.47 3.74 -0.15
CA GLY A 139 21.09 5.03 -0.45
C GLY A 139 22.33 5.31 0.40
N HIS A 140 22.29 4.92 1.68
CA HIS A 140 23.32 5.26 2.67
C HIS A 140 23.68 4.09 3.59
N PRO A 141 24.24 2.99 3.05
CA PRO A 141 24.49 1.75 3.81
C PRO A 141 25.39 1.95 5.04
N TYR A 142 26.41 2.81 4.94
CA TYR A 142 27.31 3.13 6.06
C TYR A 142 26.62 3.91 7.18
N PHE A 143 25.67 4.79 6.85
CA PHE A 143 24.88 5.51 7.84
C PHE A 143 23.88 4.57 8.51
N TYR A 144 23.19 3.74 7.72
CA TYR A 144 22.26 2.75 8.21
C TYR A 144 22.91 1.81 9.22
N GLN A 145 24.08 1.24 8.91
CA GLN A 145 24.78 0.31 9.81
C GLN A 145 25.27 0.96 11.13
N ARG A 146 25.60 2.27 11.11
CA ARG A 146 26.09 2.98 12.32
C ARG A 146 24.97 3.56 13.18
N ARG A 147 23.89 4.05 12.57
CA ARG A 147 22.84 4.85 13.26
C ARG A 147 21.56 4.08 13.48
N VAL A 148 21.23 3.11 12.63
CA VAL A 148 20.00 2.33 12.75
C VAL A 148 20.30 1.05 13.52
N SER A 149 20.14 1.14 14.84
CA SER A 149 20.14 -0.03 15.71
C SER A 149 18.78 -0.75 15.63
N ARG A 150 18.74 -2.04 15.98
CA ARG A 150 17.49 -2.80 16.06
C ARG A 150 16.51 -2.22 17.08
N SER A 151 17.01 -1.71 18.20
CA SER A 151 16.19 -1.08 19.23
C SER A 151 15.58 0.23 18.74
N GLY A 152 16.35 1.05 18.03
CA GLY A 152 15.85 2.29 17.43
C GLY A 152 14.79 2.03 16.36
N GLY A 153 15.00 1.02 15.51
CA GLY A 153 14.01 0.61 14.51
C GLY A 153 12.72 0.06 15.13
N LEU A 154 12.81 -0.69 16.23
CA LEU A 154 11.62 -1.19 16.93
C LEU A 154 10.87 -0.08 17.68
N ALA A 155 11.59 0.94 18.17
CA ALA A 155 11.01 2.12 18.82
C ALA A 155 10.19 3.00 17.85
N VAL A 156 10.34 2.82 16.53
CA VAL A 156 9.50 3.51 15.53
C VAL A 156 8.03 3.12 15.66
N LEU A 157 7.73 1.84 15.98
CA LEU A 157 6.36 1.34 16.11
C LEU A 157 5.54 2.08 17.18
N PRO A 158 5.98 2.12 18.47
CA PRO A 158 5.23 2.85 19.49
C PRO A 158 5.20 4.36 19.20
N ALA A 159 6.23 4.93 18.57
CA ALA A 159 6.22 6.33 18.17
C ALA A 159 5.14 6.62 17.12
N ILE A 160 4.97 5.76 16.12
CA ILE A 160 3.90 5.88 15.11
C ILE A 160 2.54 5.87 15.80
N TYR A 161 2.26 4.87 16.64
CA TYR A 161 0.97 4.80 17.33
C TYR A 161 0.74 5.99 18.26
N ALA A 162 1.77 6.45 18.96
CA ALA A 162 1.66 7.62 19.84
C ALA A 162 1.35 8.90 19.06
N VAL A 163 2.03 9.14 17.93
CA VAL A 163 1.75 10.28 17.05
C VAL A 163 0.35 10.20 16.48
N SER A 164 -0.07 9.03 16.00
CA SER A 164 -1.43 8.81 15.49
C SER A 164 -2.48 9.05 16.57
N LEU A 165 -2.26 8.55 17.78
CA LEU A 165 -3.17 8.72 18.92
C LEU A 165 -3.29 10.19 19.32
N LEU A 166 -2.15 10.88 19.45
CA LEU A 166 -2.11 12.29 19.78
C LEU A 166 -2.88 13.11 18.74
N PHE A 167 -2.63 12.88 17.45
CA PHE A 167 -3.32 13.57 16.37
C PHE A 167 -4.84 13.31 16.39
N CYS A 168 -5.26 12.05 16.53
CA CYS A 168 -6.68 11.68 16.54
C CYS A 168 -7.42 12.14 17.80
N SER A 169 -6.71 12.45 18.88
CA SER A 169 -7.31 12.99 20.11
C SER A 169 -7.62 14.49 20.02
N LEU A 170 -7.05 15.23 19.07
CA LEU A 170 -7.26 16.68 18.93
C LEU A 170 -8.75 17.08 18.78
N PRO A 171 -9.58 16.37 17.99
CA PRO A 171 -11.01 16.69 17.88
C PRO A 171 -11.79 16.48 19.18
N LEU A 172 -11.32 15.61 20.08
CA LEU A 172 -11.96 15.37 21.37
C LEU A 172 -11.75 16.53 22.37
N LEU A 173 -10.81 17.44 22.07
CA LEU A 173 -10.53 18.65 22.83
C LEU A 173 -11.25 19.89 22.23
N ASP A 174 -12.43 19.70 21.65
CA ASP A 174 -13.25 20.72 20.97
C ASP A 174 -12.70 21.33 19.67
N TYR A 175 -11.63 20.76 19.09
CA TYR A 175 -11.06 21.24 17.82
C TYR A 175 -11.66 20.60 16.55
N GLY A 176 -12.68 19.75 16.66
CA GLY A 176 -13.32 19.14 15.48
C GLY A 176 -14.67 18.47 15.76
N GLN A 177 -15.59 18.56 14.79
CA GLN A 177 -16.88 17.88 14.84
C GLN A 177 -16.90 16.70 13.87
N TYR A 178 -17.22 15.51 14.37
CA TYR A 178 -17.49 14.34 13.55
C TYR A 178 -18.95 14.39 13.07
N VAL A 179 -19.14 14.19 11.77
CA VAL A 179 -20.47 14.17 11.14
C VAL A 179 -20.71 12.85 10.46
N GLN A 180 -21.99 12.54 10.35
CA GLN A 180 -22.48 11.38 9.63
C GLN A 180 -22.59 11.69 8.13
N TYR A 181 -22.12 10.75 7.30
CA TYR A 181 -22.22 10.82 5.84
C TYR A 181 -23.29 9.86 5.33
N CYS A 182 -24.07 10.32 4.34
CA CYS A 182 -25.14 9.52 3.73
C CYS A 182 -24.59 8.26 3.05
N PRO A 183 -25.16 7.05 3.30
CA PRO A 183 -26.50 6.76 3.84
C PRO A 183 -26.63 6.65 5.38
N GLY A 184 -25.62 7.06 6.16
CA GLY A 184 -25.66 7.04 7.63
C GLY A 184 -24.85 5.91 8.29
N THR A 185 -24.09 5.17 7.49
CA THR A 185 -23.24 4.04 7.94
C THR A 185 -21.76 4.40 8.05
N TRP A 186 -21.41 5.66 7.77
CA TRP A 186 -20.05 6.19 7.85
C TRP A 186 -20.07 7.50 8.63
N CYS A 187 -19.11 7.65 9.53
CA CYS A 187 -18.86 8.89 10.25
C CYS A 187 -17.42 9.33 10.01
N PHE A 188 -17.24 10.63 9.76
CA PHE A 188 -15.92 11.18 9.54
C PHE A 188 -15.85 12.66 9.93
N ILE A 189 -14.67 13.24 9.87
CA ILE A 189 -14.42 14.66 10.13
C ILE A 189 -15.31 15.51 9.21
N ARG A 190 -16.01 16.51 9.75
CA ARG A 190 -16.85 17.42 8.95
C ARG A 190 -16.08 17.99 7.77
N HIS A 191 -16.63 17.72 6.59
CA HIS A 191 -16.14 18.32 5.35
C HIS A 191 -16.47 19.82 5.30
N GLY A 192 -15.43 20.63 5.24
CA GLY A 192 -15.45 22.08 5.16
C GLY A 192 -14.07 22.63 5.44
N ARG A 193 -13.89 23.95 5.40
CA ARG A 193 -12.64 24.62 5.78
C ARG A 193 -12.43 24.60 7.31
N THR A 194 -12.45 23.41 7.91
CA THR A 194 -12.04 23.22 9.29
C THR A 194 -10.52 23.07 9.33
N ALA A 195 -9.89 23.72 10.31
CA ALA A 195 -8.44 23.62 10.49
C ALA A 195 -8.00 22.16 10.64
N TYR A 196 -8.78 21.33 11.35
CA TYR A 196 -8.45 19.92 11.57
C TYR A 196 -8.49 19.07 10.29
N LEU A 197 -9.51 19.21 9.43
CA LEU A 197 -9.55 18.47 8.16
C LEU A 197 -8.39 18.89 7.25
N GLN A 198 -8.08 20.19 7.22
CA GLN A 198 -6.94 20.70 6.45
C GLN A 198 -5.60 20.20 7.00
N LEU A 199 -5.41 20.17 8.31
CA LEU A 199 -4.22 19.60 8.97
C LEU A 199 -4.08 18.10 8.68
N TYR A 200 -5.19 17.36 8.70
CA TYR A 200 -5.17 15.93 8.35
C TYR A 200 -4.80 15.74 6.88
N ALA A 201 -5.45 16.48 5.97
CA ALA A 201 -5.17 16.40 4.55
C ALA A 201 -3.75 16.83 4.19
N THR A 202 -3.21 17.89 4.81
CA THR A 202 -1.82 18.33 4.60
C THR A 202 -0.85 17.26 5.09
N LEU A 203 -1.09 16.66 6.25
CA LEU A 203 -0.26 15.59 6.79
C LEU A 203 -0.25 14.38 5.85
N LEU A 204 -1.41 13.93 5.38
CA LEU A 204 -1.50 12.83 4.40
C LEU A 204 -0.76 13.19 3.10
N LEU A 205 -0.95 14.40 2.57
CA LEU A 205 -0.26 14.85 1.36
C LEU A 205 1.25 14.87 1.54
N LEU A 206 1.75 15.38 2.67
CA LEU A 206 3.17 15.39 3.00
C LEU A 206 3.74 13.97 3.09
N LEU A 207 3.01 13.03 3.71
CA LEU A 207 3.41 11.62 3.77
C LEU A 207 3.45 10.99 2.37
N ILE A 208 2.45 11.25 1.52
CA ILE A 208 2.45 10.78 0.13
C ILE A 208 3.66 11.30 -0.64
N VAL A 209 3.92 12.61 -0.58
CA VAL A 209 5.08 13.22 -1.26
C VAL A 209 6.39 12.66 -0.72
N ALA A 210 6.52 12.51 0.61
CA ALA A 210 7.72 11.97 1.24
C ALA A 210 7.98 10.51 0.84
N VAL A 211 6.94 9.67 0.83
CA VAL A 211 7.03 8.27 0.37
C VAL A 211 7.45 8.22 -1.11
N LEU A 212 6.82 9.02 -1.98
CA LEU A 212 7.16 9.08 -3.40
C LEU A 212 8.61 9.52 -3.61
N ALA A 213 9.06 10.55 -2.89
CA ALA A 213 10.43 11.04 -2.96
C ALA A 213 11.46 10.00 -2.48
N CYS A 214 11.16 9.28 -1.39
CA CYS A 214 12.01 8.20 -0.88
C CYS A 214 12.13 7.07 -1.92
N ASN A 215 11.01 6.59 -2.45
CA ASN A 215 11.00 5.52 -3.46
C ASN A 215 11.70 5.95 -4.76
N PHE A 216 11.47 7.17 -5.23
CA PHE A 216 12.16 7.71 -6.41
C PHE A 216 13.67 7.78 -6.20
N SER A 217 14.11 8.22 -5.02
CA SER A 217 15.53 8.27 -4.66
C SER A 217 16.17 6.88 -4.63
N VAL A 218 15.45 5.88 -4.14
CA VAL A 218 15.88 4.48 -4.17
C VAL A 218 16.05 3.99 -5.61
N ILE A 219 15.07 4.24 -6.49
CA ILE A 219 15.14 3.88 -7.91
C ILE A 219 16.36 4.54 -8.59
N LEU A 220 16.60 5.84 -8.35
CA LEU A 220 17.75 6.55 -8.89
C LEU A 220 19.09 5.96 -8.42
N ASN A 221 19.21 5.64 -7.12
CA ASN A 221 20.41 5.04 -6.56
C ASN A 221 20.68 3.66 -7.18
N LEU A 222 19.64 2.85 -7.37
CA LEU A 222 19.74 1.55 -8.04
C LEU A 222 20.17 1.68 -9.50
N ILE A 223 19.59 2.63 -10.24
CA ILE A 223 20.01 2.90 -11.64
C ILE A 223 21.48 3.32 -11.67
N ARG A 224 21.92 4.18 -10.74
CA ARG A 224 23.33 4.59 -10.63
C ARG A 224 24.24 3.40 -10.32
N MET A 225 23.85 2.52 -9.40
CA MET A 225 24.57 1.28 -9.10
C MET A 225 24.63 0.36 -10.32
N HIS A 226 23.52 0.18 -11.04
CA HIS A 226 23.47 -0.66 -12.23
C HIS A 226 24.35 -0.10 -13.36
N ARG A 227 24.32 1.22 -13.59
CA ARG A 227 25.19 1.90 -14.57
C ARG A 227 26.67 1.79 -14.20
N ARG A 228 27.03 1.98 -12.92
CA ARG A 228 28.42 1.78 -12.43
C ARG A 228 28.86 0.34 -12.65
N SER A 229 28.04 -0.62 -12.23
CA SER A 229 28.33 -2.06 -12.36
C SER A 229 28.40 -2.54 -13.81
N ARG A 230 27.69 -1.91 -14.75
CA ARG A 230 27.86 -2.13 -16.21
C ARG A 230 29.16 -1.52 -16.74
N ARG A 231 29.53 -0.31 -16.30
CA ARG A 231 30.82 0.32 -16.68
C ARG A 231 32.01 -0.50 -16.17
N SER A 232 31.94 -1.02 -14.94
CA SER A 232 32.95 -1.94 -14.38
C SER A 232 33.04 -3.27 -15.12
N ARG A 233 31.99 -3.67 -15.87
CA ARG A 233 31.97 -4.89 -16.70
C ARG A 233 32.53 -4.68 -18.11
N CYS A 234 32.67 -3.44 -18.57
CA CYS A 234 33.23 -3.07 -19.88
C CYS A 234 34.62 -2.41 -19.77
N GLY A 235 35.30 -2.50 -18.63
CA GLY A 235 36.71 -2.12 -18.52
C GLY A 235 37.61 -3.18 -19.17
N PRO A 236 38.71 -2.81 -19.86
CA PRO A 236 39.63 -3.78 -20.44
C PRO A 236 40.22 -4.64 -19.32
N SER A 237 40.03 -5.95 -19.40
CA SER A 237 40.62 -6.91 -18.48
C SER A 237 42.13 -7.00 -18.73
N LEU A 238 42.93 -6.22 -18.03
CA LEU A 238 44.34 -6.50 -17.80
C LEU A 238 44.52 -7.01 -16.36
N GLY A 239 45.10 -8.21 -16.23
CA GLY A 239 45.73 -8.65 -14.99
C GLY A 239 44.94 -9.68 -14.17
N SER A 240 45.40 -10.92 -14.26
CA SER A 240 44.96 -12.11 -13.54
C SER A 240 45.08 -11.99 -12.01
N GLY A 241 44.07 -12.48 -11.28
CA GLY A 241 44.08 -12.65 -9.83
C GLY A 241 43.18 -13.83 -9.43
N ARG A 242 43.81 -14.91 -8.97
CA ARG A 242 43.38 -16.32 -8.84
C ARG A 242 42.23 -16.59 -7.84
N GLY A 243 41.08 -15.93 -7.98
CA GLY A 243 39.84 -16.23 -7.26
C GLY A 243 38.64 -16.07 -8.18
N GLY A 244 38.05 -17.17 -8.64
CA GLY A 244 37.14 -17.22 -9.78
C GLY A 244 36.04 -16.13 -9.78
N PRO A 245 35.91 -15.32 -10.87
CA PRO A 245 34.90 -14.27 -10.95
C PRO A 245 33.46 -14.81 -10.95
N GLY A 246 33.26 -16.11 -11.18
CA GLY A 246 31.95 -16.76 -11.24
C GLY A 246 31.22 -16.83 -9.89
N ALA A 247 31.92 -17.17 -8.79
CA ALA A 247 31.31 -17.33 -7.47
C ALA A 247 30.96 -15.99 -6.82
N ARG A 248 31.86 -14.99 -6.92
CA ARG A 248 31.62 -13.61 -6.46
C ARG A 248 30.52 -12.94 -7.29
N ARG A 249 30.53 -13.09 -8.64
CA ARG A 249 29.45 -12.61 -9.53
C ARG A 249 28.11 -13.31 -9.30
N ARG A 250 28.07 -14.54 -8.80
CA ARG A 250 26.82 -15.27 -8.53
C ARG A 250 26.27 -14.92 -7.16
N GLY A 251 27.11 -14.80 -6.13
CA GLY A 251 26.72 -14.30 -4.80
C GLY A 251 26.22 -12.85 -4.83
N GLU A 252 26.89 -11.97 -5.57
CA GLU A 252 26.50 -10.55 -5.70
C GLU A 252 25.23 -10.37 -6.55
N ARG A 253 25.01 -11.21 -7.58
CA ARG A 253 23.75 -11.26 -8.36
C ARG A 253 22.58 -11.83 -7.58
N VAL A 254 22.81 -12.82 -6.71
CA VAL A 254 21.78 -13.43 -5.86
C VAL A 254 21.38 -12.48 -4.72
N SER A 255 22.36 -11.82 -4.08
CA SER A 255 22.11 -10.78 -3.08
C SER A 255 21.35 -9.58 -3.65
N MET A 256 21.71 -9.10 -4.84
CA MET A 256 21.01 -8.01 -5.52
C MET A 256 19.61 -8.42 -6.02
N ALA A 257 19.38 -9.68 -6.37
CA ALA A 257 18.07 -10.17 -6.80
C ALA A 257 17.06 -10.21 -5.62
N GLU A 258 17.48 -10.67 -4.44
CA GLU A 258 16.62 -10.66 -3.25
C GLU A 258 16.30 -9.24 -2.76
N GLU A 259 17.24 -8.32 -2.92
CA GLU A 259 17.06 -6.91 -2.56
C GLU A 259 16.14 -6.16 -3.55
N THR A 260 16.23 -6.46 -4.86
CA THR A 260 15.36 -5.88 -5.90
C THR A 260 13.91 -6.36 -5.85
N ASP A 261 13.62 -7.52 -5.26
CA ASP A 261 12.24 -7.99 -5.12
C ASP A 261 11.48 -7.27 -4.00
N HIS A 262 12.15 -6.91 -2.90
CA HIS A 262 11.55 -6.04 -1.87
C HIS A 262 11.24 -4.65 -2.42
N LEU A 263 12.03 -4.17 -3.38
CA LEU A 263 11.89 -2.87 -4.02
C LEU A 263 10.68 -2.75 -4.95
N ILE A 264 10.36 -3.82 -5.67
CA ILE A 264 9.17 -3.85 -6.54
C ILE A 264 7.92 -3.89 -5.67
N LEU A 265 7.96 -4.67 -4.59
CA LEU A 265 6.88 -4.71 -3.62
C LEU A 265 6.63 -3.33 -3.02
N LEU A 266 7.69 -2.61 -2.60
CA LEU A 266 7.58 -1.23 -2.11
C LEU A 266 7.04 -0.26 -3.16
N ALA A 267 7.49 -0.36 -4.41
CA ALA A 267 7.01 0.47 -5.50
C ALA A 267 5.52 0.23 -5.76
N ILE A 268 5.06 -1.02 -5.76
CA ILE A 268 3.64 -1.35 -5.95
C ILE A 268 2.81 -0.91 -4.76
N MET A 269 3.26 -1.15 -3.51
CA MET A 269 2.60 -0.63 -2.32
C MET A 269 2.49 0.91 -2.35
N THR A 270 3.53 1.60 -2.84
CA THR A 270 3.51 3.06 -3.00
C THR A 270 2.52 3.53 -4.06
N ILE A 271 2.40 2.80 -5.17
CA ILE A 271 1.41 3.11 -6.23
C ILE A 271 0.00 2.89 -5.69
N THR A 272 -0.26 1.76 -5.05
CA THR A 272 -1.55 1.45 -4.41
C THR A 272 -1.93 2.54 -3.41
N PHE A 273 -0.99 2.90 -2.54
CA PHE A 273 -1.14 3.94 -1.54
C PHE A 273 -1.51 5.30 -2.14
N ALA A 274 -0.78 5.73 -3.18
CA ALA A 274 -1.08 6.98 -3.87
C ALA A 274 -2.48 6.93 -4.50
N VAL A 275 -2.85 5.84 -5.17
CA VAL A 275 -4.17 5.69 -5.82
C VAL A 275 -5.31 5.69 -4.80
N CYS A 276 -5.13 5.07 -3.62
CA CYS A 276 -6.17 4.99 -2.60
C CYS A 276 -6.31 6.29 -1.77
N SER A 277 -5.22 7.06 -1.63
CA SER A 277 -5.17 8.20 -0.71
C SER A 277 -5.30 9.56 -1.42
N LEU A 278 -4.83 9.67 -2.67
CA LEU A 278 -4.91 10.92 -3.43
C LEU A 278 -6.35 11.43 -3.62
N PRO A 279 -7.36 10.59 -3.96
CA PRO A 279 -8.73 11.05 -4.11
C PRO A 279 -9.26 11.77 -2.86
N PHE A 280 -8.94 11.25 -1.68
CA PHE A 280 -9.30 11.87 -0.40
C PHE A 280 -8.58 13.21 -0.18
N THR A 281 -7.27 13.28 -0.45
CA THR A 281 -6.53 14.54 -0.27
C THR A 281 -7.03 15.63 -1.22
N ILE A 282 -7.25 15.32 -2.49
CA ILE A 282 -7.79 16.27 -3.48
C ILE A 282 -9.15 16.77 -3.00
N PHE A 283 -10.02 15.84 -2.58
CA PHE A 283 -11.34 16.15 -2.06
C PHE A 283 -11.29 17.11 -0.85
N ALA A 284 -10.37 16.91 0.10
CA ALA A 284 -10.24 17.79 1.26
C ALA A 284 -9.83 19.25 0.92
N TYR A 285 -9.23 19.48 -0.25
CA TYR A 285 -8.88 20.83 -0.74
C TYR A 285 -9.90 21.40 -1.73
N MET A 286 -10.76 20.58 -2.30
CA MET A 286 -11.82 21.05 -3.20
C MET A 286 -12.87 21.83 -2.42
N ASN A 287 -13.24 22.99 -2.96
CA ASN A 287 -14.24 23.87 -2.36
C ASN A 287 -15.34 24.12 -3.40
N GLU A 288 -16.26 23.16 -3.60
CA GLU A 288 -17.34 23.28 -4.59
C GLU A 288 -18.70 22.76 -4.10
N THR A 289 -19.74 23.20 -4.82
CA THR A 289 -21.16 23.36 -4.49
C THR A 289 -21.89 22.13 -3.93
N SER A 290 -22.85 22.42 -3.05
CA SER A 290 -23.60 21.54 -2.13
C SER A 290 -24.19 20.25 -2.72
N SER A 291 -24.53 20.19 -4.01
CA SER A 291 -25.16 19.00 -4.62
C SER A 291 -24.15 17.93 -5.09
N ARG A 292 -22.90 18.32 -5.41
CA ARG A 292 -21.81 17.39 -5.80
C ARG A 292 -21.02 16.89 -4.58
N LYS A 293 -21.51 17.15 -3.36
CA LYS A 293 -20.81 16.90 -2.10
C LYS A 293 -21.01 15.46 -1.64
N GLU A 294 -22.19 15.08 -1.15
CA GLU A 294 -22.44 13.78 -0.50
C GLU A 294 -21.94 12.52 -1.24
N LYS A 295 -22.12 12.43 -2.57
CA LYS A 295 -21.73 11.23 -3.34
C LYS A 295 -20.21 11.07 -3.45
N TRP A 296 -19.47 12.18 -3.52
CA TRP A 296 -18.01 12.15 -3.66
C TRP A 296 -17.32 11.97 -2.31
N ASP A 297 -17.92 12.49 -1.24
CA ASP A 297 -17.45 12.36 0.14
C ASP A 297 -17.35 10.89 0.56
N LEU A 298 -18.44 10.13 0.39
CA LEU A 298 -18.47 8.71 0.74
C LEU A 298 -17.51 7.90 -0.13
N GLN A 299 -17.42 8.21 -1.42
CA GLN A 299 -16.54 7.48 -2.33
C GLN A 299 -15.06 7.71 -1.99
N ALA A 300 -14.66 8.94 -1.65
CA ALA A 300 -13.31 9.25 -1.19
C ALA A 300 -12.95 8.53 0.12
N LEU A 301 -13.89 8.45 1.06
CA LEU A 301 -13.72 7.70 2.31
C LEU A 301 -13.62 6.18 2.08
N ARG A 302 -14.39 5.66 1.11
CA ARG A 302 -14.27 4.27 0.68
C ARG A 302 -12.89 3.99 0.07
N PHE A 303 -12.38 4.87 -0.79
CA PHE A 303 -11.01 4.70 -1.33
C PHE A 303 -9.95 4.73 -0.23
N LEU A 304 -10.09 5.63 0.75
CA LEU A 304 -9.16 5.70 1.88
C LEU A 304 -9.19 4.42 2.73
N SER A 305 -10.37 3.84 2.97
CA SER A 305 -10.52 2.58 3.73
C SER A 305 -10.13 1.33 2.94
N ILE A 306 -10.24 1.36 1.60
CA ILE A 306 -9.79 0.28 0.72
C ILE A 306 -8.26 0.09 0.80
N ASN A 307 -7.50 1.13 1.21
CA ASN A 307 -6.05 1.03 1.36
C ASN A 307 -5.64 -0.15 2.27
N SER A 308 -6.25 -0.27 3.46
CA SER A 308 -6.00 -1.36 4.41
C SER A 308 -6.48 -2.74 3.94
N ILE A 309 -7.27 -2.81 2.85
CA ILE A 309 -7.69 -4.07 2.23
C ILE A 309 -6.68 -4.47 1.16
N ILE A 310 -6.29 -3.54 0.28
CA ILE A 310 -5.41 -3.85 -0.87
C ILE A 310 -3.97 -4.12 -0.43
N ASP A 311 -3.47 -3.44 0.60
CA ASP A 311 -2.08 -3.55 1.06
C ASP A 311 -1.66 -5.02 1.37
N PRO A 312 -2.45 -5.81 2.13
CA PRO A 312 -2.19 -7.24 2.35
C PRO A 312 -2.29 -8.11 1.09
N TRP A 313 -3.23 -7.82 0.18
CA TRP A 313 -3.37 -8.57 -1.08
C TRP A 313 -2.18 -8.32 -2.00
N VAL A 314 -1.71 -7.08 -2.09
CA VAL A 314 -0.47 -6.73 -2.79
C VAL A 314 0.69 -7.51 -2.18
N PHE A 315 0.79 -7.56 -0.85
CA PHE A 315 1.83 -8.32 -0.17
C PHE A 315 1.73 -9.84 -0.39
N ALA A 316 0.53 -10.41 -0.35
CA ALA A 316 0.27 -11.84 -0.50
C ALA A 316 0.48 -12.32 -1.95
N ILE A 317 0.00 -11.54 -2.93
CA ILE A 317 0.04 -11.88 -4.36
C ILE A 317 1.42 -11.56 -4.95
N LEU A 318 2.03 -10.42 -4.62
CA LEU A 318 3.29 -9.95 -5.22
C LEU A 318 4.51 -10.30 -4.36
N ARG A 319 4.50 -11.47 -3.73
CA ARG A 319 5.66 -11.95 -2.96
C ARG A 319 6.89 -12.06 -3.84
N PRO A 320 8.10 -11.75 -3.35
CA PRO A 320 9.37 -12.01 -4.04
C PRO A 320 9.46 -13.36 -4.76
N PRO A 321 9.12 -14.52 -4.15
CA PRO A 321 9.06 -15.80 -4.87
C PRO A 321 8.04 -15.85 -6.03
N VAL A 322 6.88 -15.21 -5.89
CA VAL A 322 5.87 -15.12 -6.96
C VAL A 322 6.33 -14.16 -8.06
N LEU A 323 6.95 -13.03 -7.71
CA LEU A 323 7.57 -12.11 -8.66
C LEU A 323 8.74 -12.76 -9.40
N ARG A 324 9.57 -13.57 -8.72
CA ARG A 324 10.63 -14.36 -9.35
C ARG A 324 10.06 -15.41 -10.29
N LEU A 325 8.96 -16.06 -9.92
CA LEU A 325 8.25 -17.02 -10.78
C LEU A 325 7.59 -16.33 -11.99
N MET A 326 6.91 -15.20 -11.78
CA MET A 326 6.32 -14.40 -12.86
C MET A 326 7.38 -13.89 -13.81
N ARG A 327 8.52 -13.41 -13.29
CA ARG A 327 9.68 -13.02 -14.10
C ARG A 327 10.31 -14.19 -14.82
N SER A 328 10.46 -15.35 -14.19
CA SER A 328 11.01 -16.52 -14.89
C SER A 328 10.08 -16.97 -16.00
N VAL A 329 8.77 -16.97 -15.78
CA VAL A 329 7.78 -17.29 -16.82
C VAL A 329 7.77 -16.23 -17.93
N LEU A 330 7.84 -14.94 -17.59
CA LEU A 330 7.87 -13.86 -18.57
C LEU A 330 9.20 -13.83 -19.36
N CYS A 331 10.34 -14.06 -18.70
CA CYS A 331 11.64 -14.20 -19.34
C CYS A 331 11.74 -15.48 -20.18
N CYS A 332 11.15 -16.60 -19.76
CA CYS A 332 11.04 -17.79 -20.59
C CYS A 332 10.15 -17.54 -21.81
N ARG A 333 9.04 -16.80 -21.67
CA ARG A 333 8.21 -16.40 -22.82
C ARG A 333 8.91 -15.40 -23.75
N ILE A 334 9.71 -14.49 -23.22
CA ILE A 334 10.53 -13.57 -24.04
C ILE A 334 11.67 -14.33 -24.71
N SER A 335 12.31 -15.28 -24.02
CA SER A 335 13.37 -16.12 -24.60
C SER A 335 12.84 -17.06 -25.67
N LEU A 336 11.66 -17.66 -25.47
CA LEU A 336 10.95 -18.47 -26.47
C LEU A 336 10.55 -17.61 -27.67
N ARG A 337 9.96 -16.42 -27.45
CA ARG A 337 9.60 -15.49 -28.53
C ARG A 337 10.83 -14.97 -29.29
N THR A 338 11.98 -14.82 -28.62
CA THR A 338 13.24 -14.42 -29.27
C THR A 338 13.85 -15.58 -30.06
N GLN A 339 13.72 -16.83 -29.60
CA GLN A 339 14.10 -18.02 -30.36
C GLN A 339 13.24 -18.21 -31.60
N ASP A 340 11.92 -18.03 -31.50
CA ASP A 340 11.01 -18.13 -32.65
C ASP A 340 11.30 -17.04 -33.72
N THR A 341 11.70 -15.83 -33.29
CA THR A 341 12.07 -14.72 -34.20
C THR A 341 13.44 -14.95 -34.87
N ILE A 342 14.38 -15.63 -34.19
CA ILE A 342 15.68 -16.01 -34.77
C ILE A 342 15.53 -17.21 -35.72
N GLN A 343 14.63 -18.16 -35.43
CA GLN A 343 14.38 -19.29 -36.33
C GLN A 343 13.65 -18.88 -37.62
N THR A 344 12.71 -17.93 -37.56
CA THR A 344 12.02 -17.41 -38.75
C THR A 344 12.90 -16.51 -39.64
N SER A 345 13.97 -15.92 -39.08
CA SER A 345 14.97 -15.16 -39.85
C SER A 345 16.08 -16.04 -40.45
N CYS A 346 16.42 -17.18 -39.83
CA CYS A 346 17.33 -18.16 -40.44
C CYS A 346 16.67 -19.00 -41.55
N SER A 347 15.35 -19.26 -41.48
CA SER A 347 14.66 -20.02 -42.53
C SER A 347 14.46 -19.21 -43.82
N THR A 348 14.22 -17.89 -43.71
CA THR A 348 14.10 -17.00 -44.88
C THR A 348 15.43 -16.75 -45.59
N GLN A 349 16.57 -16.91 -44.89
CA GLN A 349 17.90 -16.80 -45.49
C GLN A 349 18.36 -18.08 -46.18
N SER A 350 17.80 -19.24 -45.80
CA SER A 350 18.12 -20.54 -46.42
C SER A 350 17.39 -20.80 -47.74
N ASP A 351 16.25 -20.15 -47.98
CA ASP A 351 15.51 -20.27 -49.26
C ASP A 351 16.04 -19.27 -50.31
N ALA A 352 16.56 -18.12 -49.89
CA ALA A 352 17.19 -17.14 -50.78
C ALA A 352 18.54 -17.62 -51.35
N SER A 353 19.27 -18.50 -50.65
CA SER A 353 20.52 -19.06 -51.14
C SER A 353 20.35 -20.23 -52.11
N LYS A 354 19.22 -20.96 -52.05
CA LYS A 354 18.94 -22.06 -53.00
C LYS A 354 18.44 -21.58 -54.37
N GLN A 355 17.93 -20.35 -54.46
CA GLN A 355 17.44 -19.80 -55.73
C GLN A 355 18.53 -19.10 -56.55
N ALA A 356 19.71 -18.84 -55.96
CA ALA A 356 20.88 -18.32 -56.66
C ALA A 356 21.73 -19.40 -57.36
N ASP A 357 21.67 -20.66 -56.91
CA ASP A 357 22.42 -21.77 -57.52
C ASP A 357 21.72 -22.44 -58.71
N LEU A 358 20.47 -22.04 -59.04
CA LEU A 358 19.70 -22.62 -60.16
C LEU A 358 19.60 -21.71 -61.40
N LEU A 359 20.20 -20.53 -61.38
CA LEU A 359 20.30 -19.60 -62.53
C LEU A 359 21.73 -19.50 -63.10
N GLY A 360 22.62 -20.38 -62.66
CA GLY A 360 24.02 -20.44 -63.08
C GLY A 360 24.43 -21.82 -63.59
N GLN A 361 23.65 -22.41 -64.50
CA GLN A 361 24.12 -23.43 -65.44
C GLN A 361 23.52 -23.18 -66.82
#